data_AF-A0A416C0W3-F1
#
_entry.id   AF-A0A416C0W3-F1
#
_cell.length_a   1.000
_cell.length_b   1.000
_cell.length_c   1.000
_cell.angle_alpha   90.00
_cell.angle_beta   90.00
_cell.angle_gamma   90.00
#
_symmetry.space_group_name_H-M   'P 1'
#
loop_
_entity.id
_entity.type
_entity.pdbx_description
1 polymer ?
#
loop_
_entity_poly.entity_id
_entity_poly.type
_entity_poly.pdbx_seq_one_letter_code
_entity_poly.pdbx_strand_id
1 'polypeptide(L)'
;KKALYSDSISLIQGPPGTGKTTVIKEIIQQILMQIDKLDDTSRILIVSQSHTAVDNIIEGLIEMNSGQWNIIRIGRTENISAKVEEKCTIGAIRKNLFTDIKEKSNAYIEQKNLMYKDILDKKMVERWSRIKDIQADWINRCSNLETLDYQVIKSATIIAGTCVGFLSNDFVKDLDFDYVIIDEAAKATTPELLVSIIKSKKIVLVGDQNQLPAYADQELSPIISQLTKDPKYRLFDLLFNVLPDTHKQ
;
A
#
# COMPACT_ATOMS: atom_id res chain seq x y z
N LYS A 1 14.35 -16.35 5.46
CA LYS A 1 15.77 -16.08 5.12
C LYS A 1 15.98 -16.08 3.61
N LYS A 2 15.71 -17.18 2.88
CA LYS A 2 15.87 -17.24 1.42
C LYS A 2 15.20 -16.09 0.66
N ALA A 3 13.94 -15.77 1.00
CA ALA A 3 13.19 -14.72 0.30
C ALA A 3 13.80 -13.30 0.41
N LEU A 4 14.53 -13.00 1.50
CA LEU A 4 15.15 -11.70 1.76
C LEU A 4 16.58 -11.58 1.19
N TYR A 5 17.22 -12.72 0.88
CA TYR A 5 18.62 -12.78 0.44
C TYR A 5 18.77 -13.20 -1.04
N SER A 6 17.67 -13.40 -1.78
CA SER A 6 17.78 -13.69 -3.21
C SER A 6 18.21 -12.42 -3.97
N ASP A 7 19.04 -12.59 -4.99
CA ASP A 7 19.65 -11.46 -5.69
C ASP A 7 18.62 -10.63 -6.49
N SER A 8 17.41 -11.14 -6.75
CA SER A 8 16.36 -10.41 -7.49
C SER A 8 14.93 -10.98 -7.35
N ILE A 9 14.72 -12.30 -7.37
CA ILE A 9 13.37 -12.91 -7.40
C ILE A 9 13.27 -14.05 -6.39
N SER A 10 12.24 -14.05 -5.56
CA SER A 10 11.94 -15.11 -4.59
C SER A 10 10.56 -15.70 -4.86
N LEU A 11 10.43 -17.03 -4.79
CA LEU A 11 9.15 -17.74 -4.89
C LEU A 11 8.84 -18.42 -3.57
N ILE A 12 7.59 -18.27 -3.13
CA ILE A 12 7.05 -18.92 -1.94
C ILE A 12 5.85 -19.74 -2.39
N GLN A 13 5.98 -21.05 -2.29
CA GLN A 13 4.89 -21.97 -2.59
C GLN A 13 4.22 -22.43 -1.30
N GLY A 14 2.88 -22.41 -1.26
CA GLY A 14 2.16 -22.96 -0.11
C GLY A 14 0.75 -23.44 -0.44
N PRO A 15 0.36 -24.68 -0.07
CA PRO A 15 -1.02 -25.17 -0.12
C PRO A 15 -2.05 -24.24 0.55
N PRO A 16 -3.37 -24.41 0.31
CA PRO A 16 -4.40 -23.67 1.03
C PRO A 16 -4.24 -23.85 2.54
N GLY A 17 -4.46 -22.79 3.32
CA GLY A 17 -4.39 -22.84 4.79
C GLY A 17 -2.98 -22.87 5.40
N THR A 18 -1.91 -22.82 4.61
CA THR A 18 -0.51 -22.87 5.11
C THR A 18 0.05 -21.55 5.63
N GLY A 19 -0.79 -20.52 5.77
CA GLY A 19 -0.36 -19.23 6.32
C GLY A 19 0.49 -18.37 5.37
N LYS A 20 0.35 -18.52 4.04
CA LYS A 20 1.04 -17.66 3.04
C LYS A 20 0.91 -16.15 3.34
N THR A 21 -0.30 -15.69 3.68
CA THR A 21 -0.55 -14.31 4.10
C THR A 21 0.24 -13.93 5.35
N THR A 22 0.40 -14.84 6.31
CA THR A 22 1.24 -14.62 7.51
C THR A 22 2.72 -14.51 7.12
N VAL A 23 3.19 -15.34 6.20
CA VAL A 23 4.56 -15.25 5.66
C VAL A 23 4.80 -13.93 4.94
N ILE A 24 3.83 -13.46 4.14
CA ILE A 24 3.89 -12.14 3.48
C ILE A 24 4.05 -11.02 4.52
N LYS A 25 3.21 -11.03 5.56
CA LYS A 25 3.26 -10.01 6.62
C LYS A 25 4.61 -10.01 7.36
N GLU A 26 5.14 -11.19 7.68
CA GLU A 26 6.46 -11.32 8.31
C GLU A 26 7.57 -10.79 7.38
N ILE A 27 7.53 -11.10 6.09
CA ILE A 27 8.52 -10.59 5.12
C ILE A 27 8.49 -9.07 5.07
N ILE A 28 7.30 -8.47 4.99
CA ILE A 28 7.13 -7.02 5.01
C ILE A 28 7.72 -6.43 6.27
N GLN A 29 7.39 -6.99 7.44
CA GLN A 29 7.91 -6.52 8.72
C GLN A 29 9.45 -6.58 8.75
N GLN A 30 10.05 -7.68 8.29
CA GLN A 30 11.52 -7.81 8.24
C GLN A 30 12.17 -6.82 7.27
N ILE A 31 11.53 -6.54 6.13
CA ILE A 31 12.00 -5.51 5.19
C ILE A 31 11.99 -4.14 5.89
N LEU A 32 10.88 -3.77 6.52
CA LEU A 32 10.71 -2.47 7.18
C LEU A 32 11.66 -2.29 8.37
N MET A 33 11.87 -3.32 9.18
CA MET A 33 12.83 -3.27 10.31
C MET A 33 14.29 -3.09 9.88
N GLN A 34 14.63 -3.44 8.64
CA GLN A 34 15.97 -3.20 8.09
C GLN A 34 16.12 -1.76 7.56
N ILE A 35 15.03 -1.19 7.03
CA ILE A 35 14.98 0.16 6.46
C ILE A 35 15.14 1.22 7.56
N ASP A 36 14.49 1.04 8.71
CA ASP A 36 14.57 1.97 9.86
C ASP A 36 16.00 2.20 10.38
N LYS A 37 16.98 1.39 9.97
CA LYS A 37 18.39 1.53 10.38
C LYS A 37 19.26 2.30 9.37
N LEU A 38 18.73 2.59 8.18
CA LEU A 38 19.53 3.03 7.02
C LEU A 38 19.15 4.43 6.48
N ASP A 39 18.27 5.18 7.16
CA ASP A 39 17.72 6.47 6.68
C ASP A 39 17.15 6.40 5.26
N ASP A 40 16.71 5.21 4.83
CA ASP A 40 16.19 4.98 3.49
C ASP A 40 14.66 5.04 3.49
N THR A 41 14.07 5.60 2.44
CA THR A 41 12.62 5.71 2.27
C THR A 41 12.11 4.60 1.36
N SER A 42 12.48 3.35 1.65
CA SER A 42 12.16 2.27 0.71
C SER A 42 10.65 2.08 0.58
N ARG A 43 10.19 1.83 -0.65
CA ARG A 43 8.78 1.68 -0.99
C ARG A 43 8.45 0.26 -1.41
N ILE A 44 7.41 -0.30 -0.81
CA ILE A 44 6.93 -1.66 -1.10
C ILE A 44 5.63 -1.57 -1.90
N LEU A 45 5.56 -2.27 -3.03
CA LEU A 45 4.31 -2.54 -3.74
C LEU A 45 3.79 -3.93 -3.33
N ILE A 46 2.55 -3.99 -2.86
CA ILE A 46 1.84 -5.25 -2.61
C ILE A 46 0.72 -5.38 -3.63
N VAL A 47 0.71 -6.49 -4.36
CA VAL A 47 -0.37 -6.78 -5.31
C VAL A 47 -0.91 -8.18 -5.14
N SER A 48 -2.16 -8.37 -5.55
CA SER A 48 -2.77 -9.68 -5.69
C SER A 48 -3.76 -9.68 -6.86
N GLN A 49 -4.19 -10.87 -7.28
CA GLN A 49 -5.22 -11.02 -8.30
C GLN A 49 -6.58 -10.52 -7.80
N SER A 50 -6.91 -10.79 -6.52
CA SER A 50 -8.21 -10.47 -5.95
C SER A 50 -8.16 -9.29 -4.96
N HIS A 51 -9.23 -8.49 -4.93
CA HIS A 51 -9.38 -7.39 -3.98
C HIS A 51 -9.32 -7.85 -2.53
N THR A 52 -9.99 -8.96 -2.22
CA THR A 52 -10.07 -9.54 -0.88
C THR A 52 -8.71 -10.00 -0.36
N ALA A 53 -7.86 -10.59 -1.22
CA ALA A 53 -6.51 -10.99 -0.82
C ALA A 53 -5.64 -9.77 -0.45
N VAL A 54 -5.72 -8.69 -1.23
CA VAL A 54 -5.01 -7.43 -0.92
C VAL A 54 -5.46 -6.88 0.42
N ASP A 55 -6.77 -6.79 0.64
CA ASP A 55 -7.33 -6.20 1.85
C ASP A 55 -6.98 -7.04 3.09
N ASN A 56 -7.01 -8.38 2.99
CA ASN A 56 -6.59 -9.28 4.08
C ASN A 56 -5.13 -9.06 4.51
N ILE A 57 -4.22 -8.81 3.55
CA ILE A 57 -2.83 -8.48 3.85
C ILE A 57 -2.78 -7.15 4.61
N ILE A 58 -3.44 -6.11 4.08
CA ILE A 58 -3.44 -4.77 4.67
C ILE A 58 -4.04 -4.77 6.06
N GLU A 59 -5.17 -5.44 6.28
CA GLU A 59 -5.79 -5.52 7.60
C GLU A 59 -4.85 -6.14 8.63
N GLY A 60 -4.13 -7.20 8.26
CA GLY A 60 -3.14 -7.80 9.13
C GLY A 60 -1.93 -6.89 9.36
N LEU A 61 -1.53 -6.07 8.37
CA LEU A 61 -0.49 -5.06 8.57
C LEU A 61 -0.96 -3.94 9.49
N ILE A 62 -2.21 -3.46 9.37
CA ILE A 62 -2.81 -2.46 10.27
C ILE A 62 -2.78 -2.96 11.72
N GLU A 63 -3.06 -4.25 11.96
CA GLU A 63 -3.03 -4.85 13.30
C GLU A 63 -1.63 -4.96 13.90
N MET A 64 -0.62 -5.23 13.05
CA MET A 64 0.78 -5.28 13.47
C MET A 64 1.38 -3.88 13.63
N ASN A 65 0.82 -2.89 12.93
CA ASN A 65 1.34 -1.55 12.84
C ASN A 65 0.91 -0.71 14.05
N SER A 66 1.88 -0.26 14.85
CA SER A 66 1.65 0.70 15.94
C SER A 66 1.49 2.16 15.43
N GLY A 67 0.98 2.35 14.21
CA GLY A 67 0.85 3.65 13.54
C GLY A 67 2.13 4.17 12.88
N GLN A 68 3.11 3.30 12.64
CA GLN A 68 4.42 3.65 12.05
C GLN A 68 4.43 3.62 10.52
N TRP A 69 3.66 2.72 9.90
CA TRP A 69 3.70 2.53 8.44
C TRP A 69 2.58 3.28 7.73
N ASN A 70 2.95 4.06 6.71
CA ASN A 70 1.99 4.72 5.83
C ASN A 70 1.59 3.73 4.71
N ILE A 71 0.36 3.21 4.79
CA ILE A 71 -0.16 2.22 3.84
C ILE A 71 -1.24 2.86 2.97
N ILE A 72 -1.09 2.78 1.65
CA ILE A 72 -2.08 3.26 0.69
C ILE A 72 -2.68 2.11 -0.12
N ARG A 73 -4.01 2.00 -0.11
CA ARG A 73 -4.80 1.10 -0.95
C ARG A 73 -5.31 1.84 -2.19
N ILE A 74 -4.91 1.38 -3.38
CA ILE A 74 -5.36 1.89 -4.68
C ILE A 74 -6.41 0.98 -5.29
N GLY A 75 -7.64 1.45 -5.42
CA GLY A 75 -8.73 0.72 -6.04
C GLY A 75 -10.04 1.49 -5.92
N ARG A 76 -11.10 0.98 -6.56
CA ARG A 76 -12.45 1.53 -6.38
C ARG A 76 -12.95 1.19 -4.98
N THR A 77 -13.52 2.18 -4.31
CA THR A 77 -14.05 2.09 -2.95
C THR A 77 -15.02 0.93 -2.75
N GLU A 78 -15.88 0.66 -3.72
CA GLU A 78 -16.86 -0.45 -3.71
C GLU A 78 -16.22 -1.85 -3.59
N ASN A 79 -14.94 -1.98 -3.92
CA ASN A 79 -14.19 -3.24 -3.87
C ASN A 79 -13.13 -3.25 -2.75
N ILE A 80 -13.24 -2.36 -1.76
CA ILE A 80 -12.31 -2.26 -0.64
C ILE A 80 -13.10 -2.53 0.65
N SER A 81 -12.53 -3.33 1.56
CA SER A 81 -13.15 -3.59 2.86
C SER A 81 -13.31 -2.31 3.66
N ALA A 82 -14.38 -2.19 4.44
CA ALA A 82 -14.69 -0.97 5.20
C ALA A 82 -13.52 -0.52 6.12
N LYS A 83 -12.83 -1.48 6.76
CA LYS A 83 -11.69 -1.23 7.63
C LYS A 83 -10.50 -0.64 6.87
N VAL A 84 -10.24 -1.12 5.66
CA VAL A 84 -9.16 -0.62 4.78
C VAL A 84 -9.56 0.71 4.15
N GLU A 85 -10.83 0.86 3.76
CA GLU A 85 -11.37 2.09 3.19
C GLU A 85 -11.18 3.27 4.13
N GLU A 86 -11.57 3.11 5.40
CA GLU A 86 -11.55 4.13 6.45
C GLU A 86 -10.14 4.61 6.82
N LYS A 87 -9.10 3.80 6.54
CA LYS A 87 -7.75 4.05 7.04
C LYS A 87 -6.69 4.22 5.96
N CYS A 88 -6.81 3.50 4.85
CA CYS A 88 -5.72 3.32 3.89
C CYS A 88 -6.03 3.87 2.50
N THR A 89 -7.23 4.37 2.22
CA THR A 89 -7.46 5.06 0.93
C THR A 89 -6.84 6.45 0.97
N ILE A 90 -6.46 7.00 -0.20
CA ILE A 90 -5.95 8.38 -0.31
C ILE A 90 -6.94 9.36 0.31
N GLY A 91 -8.24 9.19 0.01
CA GLY A 91 -9.32 10.02 0.57
C GLY A 91 -9.41 9.94 2.10
N ALA A 92 -9.31 8.75 2.67
CA ALA A 92 -9.31 8.57 4.12
C ALA A 92 -8.08 9.18 4.80
N ILE A 93 -6.88 8.91 4.29
CA ILE A 93 -5.62 9.45 4.84
C ILE A 93 -5.67 10.97 4.84
N ARG A 94 -6.12 11.55 3.75
CA ARG A 94 -6.30 13.00 3.58
C ARG A 94 -7.31 13.60 4.55
N LYS A 95 -8.45 12.94 4.72
CA LYS A 95 -9.49 13.35 5.69
C LYS A 95 -8.98 13.27 7.13
N ASN A 96 -8.27 12.20 7.48
CA ASN A 96 -7.72 12.00 8.82
C ASN A 96 -6.63 13.03 9.11
N LEU A 97 -5.71 13.27 8.15
CA LEU A 97 -4.69 14.32 8.25
C LEU A 97 -5.31 15.69 8.51
N PHE A 98 -6.36 16.05 7.78
CA PHE A 98 -7.03 17.34 7.98
C PHE A 98 -7.76 17.42 9.32
N THR A 99 -8.44 16.34 9.72
CA THR A 99 -9.11 16.25 11.04
C THR A 99 -8.09 16.45 12.16
N ASP A 100 -6.95 15.76 12.11
CA ASP A 100 -5.88 15.86 13.09
C ASP A 100 -5.29 17.27 13.17
N ILE A 101 -5.03 17.91 12.02
CA ILE A 101 -4.53 19.29 11.97
C ILE A 101 -5.53 20.24 12.62
N LYS A 102 -6.82 20.09 12.30
CA LYS A 102 -7.89 20.93 12.84
C LYS A 102 -8.02 20.77 14.35
N GLU A 103 -8.05 19.53 14.84
CA GLU A 103 -8.14 19.23 16.27
C GLU A 103 -6.94 19.77 17.06
N LYS A 104 -5.71 19.49 16.60
CA LYS A 104 -4.49 20.00 17.24
C LYS A 104 -4.42 21.52 17.24
N SER A 105 -4.83 22.15 16.13
CA SER A 105 -4.88 23.60 16.03
C SER A 105 -5.89 24.20 17.00
N ASN A 106 -7.08 23.62 17.10
CA ASN A 106 -8.11 24.10 18.02
C ASN A 106 -7.71 23.91 19.48
N ALA A 107 -7.15 22.76 19.85
CA ALA A 107 -6.63 22.51 21.20
C ALA A 107 -5.55 23.53 21.59
N TYR A 108 -4.65 23.88 20.67
CA TYR A 108 -3.66 24.93 20.87
C TYR A 108 -4.31 26.31 21.10
N ILE A 109 -5.32 26.67 20.31
CA ILE A 109 -6.06 27.92 20.49
C ILE A 109 -6.76 27.97 21.85
N GLU A 110 -7.42 26.89 22.27
CA GLU A 110 -8.08 26.80 23.58
C GLU A 110 -7.09 26.98 24.73
N GLN A 111 -5.96 26.27 24.68
CA GLN A 111 -4.89 26.40 25.67
C GLN A 111 -4.38 27.85 25.76
N LYS A 112 -4.17 28.50 24.62
CA LYS A 112 -3.71 29.89 24.57
C LYS A 112 -4.79 30.87 25.01
N ASN A 113 -6.06 30.65 24.68
CA ASN A 113 -7.15 31.49 25.17
C ASN A 113 -7.20 31.54 26.70
N LEU A 114 -6.90 30.42 27.38
CA LEU A 114 -6.83 30.38 28.83
C LEU A 114 -5.66 31.22 29.38
N MET A 115 -4.48 31.16 28.74
CA MET A 115 -3.33 31.98 29.11
C MET A 115 -3.55 33.48 28.89
N TYR A 116 -4.28 33.85 27.83
CA TYR A 116 -4.51 35.25 27.46
C TYR A 116 -5.73 35.88 28.16
N LYS A 117 -6.51 35.10 28.92
CA LYS A 117 -7.75 35.55 29.58
C LYS A 117 -7.51 36.70 30.56
N ASP A 118 -6.39 36.64 31.29
CA ASP A 118 -6.06 37.60 32.36
C ASP A 118 -5.03 38.66 31.92
N ILE A 119 -4.66 38.68 30.63
CA ILE A 119 -3.72 39.66 30.08
C ILE A 119 -4.45 40.98 29.78
N LEU A 120 -4.01 42.06 30.43
CA LEU A 120 -4.57 43.42 30.25
C LEU A 120 -3.85 44.24 29.17
N ASP A 121 -2.69 43.79 28.67
CA ASP A 121 -1.98 44.47 27.60
C ASP A 121 -2.77 44.38 26.28
N LYS A 122 -3.36 45.50 25.90
CA LYS A 122 -4.17 45.65 24.68
C LYS A 122 -3.42 45.23 23.41
N LYS A 123 -2.11 45.49 23.30
CA LYS A 123 -1.32 45.10 22.11
C LYS A 123 -1.18 43.58 22.02
N MET A 124 -1.01 42.91 23.15
CA MET A 124 -0.93 41.45 23.20
C MET A 124 -2.27 40.81 22.84
N VAL A 125 -3.38 41.35 23.37
CA VAL A 125 -4.75 40.88 23.07
C VAL A 125 -5.09 41.06 21.59
N GLU A 126 -4.81 42.22 21.00
CA GLU A 126 -5.02 42.47 19.57
C GLU A 126 -4.17 41.53 18.69
N ARG A 127 -2.89 41.33 19.04
CA ARG A 127 -2.02 40.38 18.35
C ARG A 127 -2.58 38.95 18.41
N TRP A 128 -3.06 38.52 19.56
CA TRP A 128 -3.65 37.20 19.73
C TRP A 128 -4.94 37.03 18.91
N SER A 129 -5.79 38.06 18.84
CA SER A 129 -6.97 38.06 17.97
C SER A 129 -6.59 37.81 16.50
N ARG A 130 -5.59 38.53 15.99
CA ARG A 130 -5.11 38.34 14.62
C ARG A 130 -4.60 36.93 14.35
N ILE A 131 -3.92 36.30 15.32
CA ILE A 131 -3.43 34.92 15.18
C ILE A 131 -4.60 33.94 15.04
N LYS A 132 -5.68 34.13 15.81
CA LYS A 132 -6.90 33.31 15.68
C LYS A 132 -7.54 33.46 14.30
N ASP A 133 -7.63 34.69 13.80
CA ASP A 133 -8.21 34.96 12.48
C ASP A 133 -7.40 34.27 11.36
N ILE A 134 -6.06 34.34 11.43
CA ILE A 134 -5.16 33.65 10.49
C ILE A 134 -5.34 32.13 10.57
N GLN A 135 -5.41 31.56 11.77
CA GLN A 135 -5.60 30.13 11.96
C GLN A 135 -6.94 29.65 11.37
N ALA A 136 -8.03 30.40 11.59
CA ALA A 136 -9.34 30.08 11.03
C ALA A 136 -9.35 30.15 9.49
N ASP A 137 -8.73 31.18 8.91
CA ASP A 137 -8.58 31.31 7.44
C ASP A 137 -7.77 30.14 6.86
N TRP A 138 -6.64 29.77 7.48
CA TRP A 138 -5.80 28.67 7.02
C TRP A 138 -6.53 27.32 7.06
N ILE A 139 -7.26 27.02 8.14
CA ILE A 139 -8.06 25.79 8.25
C ILE A 139 -9.13 25.74 7.15
N ASN A 140 -9.80 26.86 6.86
CA ASN A 140 -10.80 26.92 5.80
C ASN A 140 -10.20 26.73 4.40
N ARG A 141 -9.02 27.27 4.13
CA ARG A 141 -8.32 27.13 2.83
C ARG A 141 -7.81 25.73 2.58
N CYS A 142 -7.47 25.00 3.64
CA CYS A 142 -7.06 23.60 3.55
C CYS A 142 -8.21 22.65 3.12
N SER A 143 -9.40 23.14 2.76
CA SER A 143 -10.52 22.32 2.27
C SER A 143 -10.33 21.74 0.86
N ASN A 144 -9.50 22.34 0.00
CA ASN A 144 -9.22 21.79 -1.34
C ASN A 144 -8.06 20.77 -1.30
N LEU A 145 -8.35 19.62 -0.71
CA LEU A 145 -7.34 18.64 -0.34
C LEU A 145 -6.83 17.78 -1.51
N GLU A 146 -7.52 17.72 -2.64
CA GLU A 146 -7.17 16.84 -3.78
C GLU A 146 -5.77 17.13 -4.36
N THR A 147 -5.29 18.37 -4.18
CA THR A 147 -3.93 18.77 -4.56
C THR A 147 -2.82 18.05 -3.77
N LEU A 148 -3.15 17.40 -2.64
CA LEU A 148 -2.20 16.71 -1.77
C LEU A 148 -1.99 15.24 -2.14
N ASP A 149 -2.75 14.69 -3.10
CA ASP A 149 -2.71 13.26 -3.41
C ASP A 149 -1.30 12.79 -3.77
N TYR A 150 -0.55 13.59 -4.54
CA TYR A 150 0.85 13.31 -4.85
C TYR A 150 1.72 13.24 -3.59
N GLN A 151 1.55 14.14 -2.63
CA GLN A 151 2.35 14.16 -1.39
C GLN A 151 2.00 12.98 -0.49
N VAL A 152 0.72 12.63 -0.41
CA VAL A 152 0.23 11.45 0.32
C VAL A 152 0.82 10.18 -0.27
N ILE A 153 0.80 10.05 -1.60
CA ILE A 153 1.40 8.89 -2.29
C ILE A 153 2.91 8.84 -2.10
N LYS A 154 3.58 9.99 -2.19
CA LYS A 154 5.04 10.06 -2.07
C LYS A 154 5.52 9.66 -0.68
N SER A 155 4.76 9.96 0.38
CA SER A 155 5.07 9.61 1.77
C SER A 155 4.68 8.18 2.15
N ALA A 156 4.04 7.43 1.23
CA ALA A 156 3.65 6.05 1.47
C ALA A 156 4.87 5.12 1.53
N THR A 157 4.94 4.33 2.59
CA THR A 157 5.89 3.23 2.75
C THR A 157 5.42 2.01 1.96
N ILE A 158 4.11 1.76 1.99
CA ILE A 158 3.48 0.62 1.33
C ILE A 158 2.36 1.14 0.43
N ILE A 159 2.39 0.72 -0.83
CA ILE A 159 1.27 0.90 -1.76
C ILE A 159 0.73 -0.48 -2.11
N ALA A 160 -0.59 -0.61 -2.12
CA ALA A 160 -1.26 -1.89 -2.33
C ALA A 160 -2.41 -1.78 -3.33
N GLY A 161 -2.53 -2.74 -4.22
CA GLY A 161 -3.55 -2.76 -5.27
C GLY A 161 -3.77 -4.15 -5.85
N THR A 162 -4.72 -4.31 -6.77
CA THR A 162 -4.69 -5.52 -7.60
C THR A 162 -3.56 -5.43 -8.64
N CYS A 163 -3.13 -6.55 -9.21
CA CYS A 163 -2.01 -6.60 -10.16
C CYS A 163 -2.09 -5.57 -11.29
N VAL A 164 -3.29 -5.20 -11.73
CA VAL A 164 -3.52 -4.13 -12.73
C VAL A 164 -4.11 -2.87 -12.09
N GLY A 165 -4.96 -3.02 -11.07
CA GLY A 165 -5.74 -1.91 -10.53
C GLY A 165 -4.91 -0.79 -9.93
N PHE A 166 -3.69 -1.06 -9.44
CA PHE A 166 -2.82 -0.01 -8.91
C PHE A 166 -2.41 1.02 -9.97
N LEU A 167 -2.40 0.63 -11.25
CA LEU A 167 -2.06 1.50 -12.39
C LEU A 167 -3.16 2.52 -12.71
N SER A 168 -4.33 2.41 -12.09
CA SER A 168 -5.43 3.36 -12.28
C SER A 168 -5.15 4.73 -11.66
N ASN A 169 -4.13 4.85 -10.80
CA ASN A 169 -3.68 6.12 -10.26
C ASN A 169 -2.47 6.63 -11.02
N ASP A 170 -2.56 7.84 -11.59
CA ASP A 170 -1.52 8.43 -12.43
C ASP A 170 -0.17 8.59 -11.72
N PHE A 171 -0.17 8.95 -10.44
CA PHE A 171 1.07 9.09 -9.70
C PHE A 171 1.71 7.72 -9.41
N VAL A 172 0.93 6.74 -8.98
CA VAL A 172 1.45 5.39 -8.65
C VAL A 172 1.93 4.66 -9.90
N LYS A 173 1.25 4.86 -11.04
CA LYS A 173 1.58 4.22 -12.31
C LYS A 173 3.03 4.47 -12.73
N ASP A 174 3.60 5.62 -12.42
CA ASP A 174 4.96 5.99 -12.82
C ASP A 174 5.99 5.80 -11.69
N LEU A 175 5.60 5.26 -10.53
CA LEU A 175 6.53 4.92 -9.46
C LEU A 175 7.27 3.61 -9.73
N ASP A 176 8.54 3.61 -9.32
CA ASP A 176 9.33 2.41 -9.06
C ASP A 176 9.33 2.09 -7.56
N PHE A 177 9.57 0.82 -7.26
CA PHE A 177 9.50 0.25 -5.92
C PHE A 177 10.76 -0.56 -5.61
N ASP A 178 11.17 -0.53 -4.36
CA ASP A 178 12.32 -1.30 -3.89
C ASP A 178 11.98 -2.78 -3.77
N TYR A 179 10.71 -3.08 -3.45
CA TYR A 179 10.17 -4.43 -3.41
C TYR A 179 8.79 -4.47 -4.07
N VAL A 180 8.55 -5.54 -4.83
CA VAL A 180 7.20 -5.94 -5.28
C VAL A 180 6.88 -7.29 -4.67
N ILE A 181 5.78 -7.38 -3.94
CA ILE A 181 5.26 -8.62 -3.36
C ILE A 181 3.93 -8.94 -4.03
N ILE A 182 3.84 -10.11 -4.64
CA ILE A 182 2.67 -10.55 -5.39
C ILE A 182 2.07 -11.78 -4.70
N ASP A 183 0.90 -11.63 -4.08
CA ASP A 183 0.09 -12.74 -3.59
C ASP A 183 -0.78 -13.33 -4.70
N GLU A 184 -1.23 -14.57 -4.50
CA GLU A 184 -1.98 -15.34 -5.47
C GLU A 184 -1.33 -15.36 -6.87
N ALA A 185 0.00 -15.31 -6.95
CA ALA A 185 0.72 -15.15 -8.21
C ALA A 185 0.46 -16.30 -9.20
N ALA A 186 0.23 -17.53 -8.71
CA ALA A 186 -0.14 -18.67 -9.55
C ALA A 186 -1.55 -18.56 -10.17
N LYS A 187 -2.43 -17.70 -9.62
CA LYS A 187 -3.78 -17.41 -10.13
C LYS A 187 -3.82 -16.19 -11.06
N ALA A 188 -2.72 -15.46 -11.19
CA ALA A 188 -2.63 -14.32 -12.09
C ALA A 188 -2.16 -14.76 -13.48
N THR A 189 -2.68 -14.13 -14.52
CA THR A 189 -2.20 -14.31 -15.88
C THR A 189 -0.78 -13.74 -16.04
N THR A 190 -0.04 -14.22 -17.03
CA THR A 190 1.30 -13.72 -17.33
C THR A 190 1.36 -12.20 -17.52
N PRO A 191 0.44 -11.55 -18.29
CA PRO A 191 0.41 -10.09 -18.40
C PRO A 191 0.17 -9.36 -17.07
N GLU A 192 -0.74 -9.86 -16.23
CA GLU A 192 -1.03 -9.27 -14.90
C GLU A 192 0.19 -9.33 -13.98
N LEU A 193 0.94 -10.43 -14.01
CA LEU A 193 2.18 -10.54 -13.24
C LEU A 193 3.26 -9.60 -13.78
N LEU A 194 3.44 -9.54 -15.09
CA LEU A 194 4.50 -8.74 -15.71
C LEU A 194 4.36 -7.26 -15.39
N VAL A 195 3.14 -6.69 -15.41
CA VAL A 195 2.94 -5.27 -15.10
C VAL A 195 3.37 -4.89 -13.68
N SER A 196 3.35 -5.84 -12.75
CA SER A 196 3.80 -5.63 -11.37
C SER A 196 5.29 -5.93 -11.23
N ILE A 197 5.80 -7.00 -11.87
CA ILE A 197 7.21 -7.40 -11.80
C ILE A 197 8.14 -6.31 -12.31
N ILE A 198 7.78 -5.62 -13.40
CA ILE A 198 8.62 -4.56 -13.97
C ILE A 198 8.82 -3.35 -13.04
N LYS A 199 8.06 -3.25 -11.95
CA LYS A 199 8.10 -2.13 -11.01
C LYS A 199 9.21 -2.23 -9.97
N SER A 200 9.94 -3.33 -9.92
CA SER A 200 11.05 -3.51 -8.99
C SER A 200 12.10 -4.49 -9.48
N LYS A 201 13.30 -4.39 -8.91
CA LYS A 201 14.36 -5.39 -9.06
C LYS A 201 14.29 -6.49 -8.01
N LYS A 202 13.56 -6.30 -6.90
CA LYS A 202 13.38 -7.30 -5.84
C LYS A 202 11.92 -7.73 -5.79
N ILE A 203 11.67 -8.94 -6.24
CA ILE A 203 10.31 -9.49 -6.41
C ILE A 203 10.12 -10.68 -5.48
N VAL A 204 8.98 -10.73 -4.80
CA VAL A 204 8.52 -11.88 -4.03
C VAL A 204 7.20 -12.36 -4.60
N LEU A 205 7.20 -13.54 -5.23
CA LEU A 205 6.00 -14.19 -5.76
C LEU A 205 5.50 -15.23 -4.77
N VAL A 206 4.24 -15.12 -4.37
CA VAL A 206 3.60 -16.02 -3.42
C VAL A 206 2.42 -16.67 -4.11
N GLY A 207 2.38 -18.00 -4.14
CA GLY A 207 1.35 -18.71 -4.90
C GLY A 207 1.36 -20.21 -4.66
N ASP A 208 0.53 -20.91 -5.42
CA ASP A 208 0.51 -22.36 -5.44
C ASP A 208 0.07 -22.88 -6.80
N GLN A 209 1.00 -23.49 -7.53
CA GLN A 209 0.77 -24.08 -8.85
C GLN A 209 -0.23 -25.25 -8.83
N ASN A 210 -0.47 -25.85 -7.67
CA ASN A 210 -1.42 -26.96 -7.50
C ASN A 210 -2.84 -26.49 -7.18
N GLN A 211 -3.06 -25.19 -6.98
CA GLN A 211 -4.40 -24.61 -6.85
C GLN A 211 -4.98 -24.22 -8.22
N LEU A 212 -6.16 -23.58 -8.21
CA LEU A 212 -6.84 -23.15 -9.43
C LEU A 212 -5.93 -22.23 -10.27
N PRO A 213 -5.84 -22.44 -11.60
CA PRO A 213 -5.10 -21.55 -12.48
C PRO A 213 -5.85 -20.22 -12.69
N ALA A 214 -5.19 -19.28 -13.35
CA ALA A 214 -5.81 -18.03 -13.77
C ALA A 214 -7.05 -18.26 -14.65
N TYR A 215 -8.13 -17.55 -14.34
CA TYR A 215 -9.34 -17.58 -15.14
C TYR A 215 -9.22 -16.61 -16.32
N ALA A 216 -9.53 -17.09 -17.51
CA ALA A 216 -9.69 -16.27 -18.70
C ALA A 216 -10.92 -16.74 -19.47
N ASP A 217 -11.78 -15.78 -19.80
CA ASP A 217 -13.04 -16.01 -20.50
C ASP A 217 -12.77 -16.48 -21.94
N GLN A 218 -13.33 -17.64 -22.27
CA GLN A 218 -13.19 -18.26 -23.59
C GLN A 218 -13.89 -17.46 -24.68
N GLU A 219 -14.98 -16.75 -24.35
CA GLU A 219 -15.74 -15.95 -25.31
C GLU A 219 -14.96 -14.69 -25.70
N LEU A 220 -14.23 -14.10 -24.74
CA LEU A 220 -13.39 -12.94 -24.98
C LEU A 220 -12.08 -13.30 -25.69
N SER A 221 -11.43 -14.39 -25.28
CA SER A 221 -10.21 -14.86 -25.94
C SER A 221 -9.97 -16.36 -25.73
N PRO A 222 -10.27 -17.20 -26.75
CA PRO A 222 -10.03 -18.64 -26.64
C PRO A 222 -8.53 -18.95 -26.51
N ILE A 223 -7.66 -18.13 -27.12
CA ILE A 223 -6.20 -18.27 -27.03
C ILE A 223 -5.74 -18.04 -25.60
N ILE A 224 -6.12 -16.94 -24.96
CA ILE A 224 -5.70 -16.65 -23.58
C ILE A 224 -6.22 -17.74 -22.64
N SER A 225 -7.47 -18.17 -22.81
CA SER A 225 -8.05 -19.26 -21.99
C SER A 225 -7.33 -20.60 -22.16
N GLN A 226 -6.80 -20.89 -23.35
CA GLN A 226 -5.97 -22.08 -23.56
C GLN A 226 -4.60 -21.92 -22.89
N LEU A 227 -3.96 -20.76 -23.05
CA LEU A 227 -2.63 -20.47 -22.48
C LEU A 227 -2.64 -20.47 -20.95
N THR A 228 -3.67 -19.92 -20.30
CA THR A 228 -3.74 -19.86 -18.83
C THR A 228 -3.91 -21.24 -18.19
N LYS A 229 -4.46 -22.21 -18.92
CA LYS A 229 -4.62 -23.60 -18.44
C LYS A 229 -3.33 -24.42 -18.55
N ASP A 230 -2.44 -24.11 -19.48
CA ASP A 230 -1.20 -24.86 -19.68
C ASP A 230 -0.05 -24.27 -18.85
N PRO A 231 0.53 -25.04 -17.90
CA PRO A 231 1.65 -24.58 -17.06
C PRO A 231 2.84 -24.01 -17.85
N LYS A 232 3.04 -24.45 -19.10
CA LYS A 232 4.16 -23.98 -19.95
C LYS A 232 4.07 -22.50 -20.32
N TYR A 233 2.88 -21.89 -20.20
CA TYR A 233 2.68 -20.47 -20.53
C TYR A 233 2.38 -19.61 -19.31
N ARG A 234 2.37 -20.21 -18.11
CA ARG A 234 2.15 -19.53 -16.84
C ARG A 234 3.48 -19.07 -16.28
N LEU A 235 3.66 -17.76 -16.12
CA LEU A 235 4.93 -17.19 -15.68
C LEU A 235 5.38 -17.71 -14.30
N PHE A 236 4.45 -17.89 -13.36
CA PHE A 236 4.79 -18.45 -12.05
C PHE A 236 5.38 -19.86 -12.18
N ASP A 237 4.75 -20.73 -12.97
CA ASP A 237 5.20 -22.11 -13.19
C ASP A 237 6.54 -22.16 -13.93
N LEU A 238 6.73 -21.29 -14.92
CA LEU A 238 8.01 -21.14 -15.63
C LEU A 238 9.15 -20.72 -14.68
N LEU A 239 8.92 -19.69 -13.86
CA LEU A 239 9.90 -19.22 -12.88
C LEU A 239 10.19 -20.28 -11.82
N PHE A 240 9.15 -20.99 -11.35
CA PHE A 240 9.31 -22.08 -10.40
C PHE A 240 10.15 -23.23 -10.96
N ASN A 241 10.06 -23.53 -12.26
CA ASN A 241 10.85 -24.58 -12.89
C ASN A 241 12.30 -24.15 -13.20
N VAL A 242 12.50 -22.90 -13.63
CA VAL A 242 13.81 -22.41 -14.10
C VAL A 242 14.73 -21.95 -12.97
N LEU A 243 14.18 -21.34 -11.92
CA LEU A 243 15.00 -20.78 -10.84
C LEU A 243 15.62 -21.89 -9.97
N PRO A 244 16.79 -21.64 -9.35
CA PRO A 244 17.39 -22.59 -8.42
C PRO A 244 16.65 -22.62 -7.06
N ASP A 245 16.82 -23.69 -6.29
CA ASP A 245 16.13 -23.90 -4.99
C ASP A 245 16.54 -22.88 -3.91
N THR A 246 17.59 -22.10 -4.15
CA THR A 246 17.95 -20.95 -3.29
C THR A 246 16.92 -19.83 -3.37
N HIS A 247 16.15 -19.74 -4.46
CA HIS A 247 15.10 -18.74 -4.68
C HIS A 247 13.72 -19.24 -4.25
N LYS A 248 13.59 -20.53 -3.92
CA LYS A 248 12.30 -21.18 -3.61
C LYS A 248 12.19 -21.50 -2.13
N GLN A 249 11.00 -21.26 -1.58
CA GLN A 249 10.61 -21.63 -0.23
C GLN A 249 9.26 -22.32 -0.21
#